data_AF-A0A7H1J5Q0-F1
#
_entry.id   AF-A0A7H1J5Q0-F1
#
_cell.length_a   1.000
_cell.length_b   1.000
_cell.length_c   1.000
_cell.angle_alpha   90.00
_cell.angle_beta   90.00
_cell.angle_gamma   90.00
#
_symmetry.space_group_name_H-M   'P 1'
#
loop_
_entity.id
_entity.type
_entity.pdbx_description
1 polymer ?
#
loop_
_entity_poly.entity_id
_entity_poly.type
_entity_poly.pdbx_seq_one_letter_code
_entity_poly.pdbx_strand_id
1 'polypeptide(L)'
;MPKGEFPPLALVNIYKRRMTIEEAFRDTKNEYYGLGLKRSRSQSIERLQTLLLIALLAQWCLYVIGKAAEMQGYHRHFQSNTITTRRVLSYCYLAKRILKTSRYEITEKMLFEALDLLLLETKC
;
A
#
# COMPACT_ATOMS: atom_id res chain seq x y z
N MET A 1 -15.20 5.39 27.11
CA MET A 1 -15.49 5.81 25.72
C MET A 1 -16.70 6.72 25.76
N PRO A 2 -16.69 7.88 25.09
CA PRO A 2 -17.85 8.77 25.06
C PRO A 2 -19.03 8.00 24.47
N LYS A 3 -20.01 7.68 25.31
CA LYS A 3 -21.20 6.93 24.90
C LYS A 3 -22.09 7.92 24.15
N GLY A 4 -22.24 7.74 22.83
CA GLY A 4 -23.16 8.53 21.98
C GLY A 4 -22.51 9.33 20.85
N GLU A 5 -21.18 9.48 20.81
CA GLU A 5 -20.50 10.29 19.80
C GLU A 5 -20.20 9.55 18.48
N PHE A 6 -20.12 8.21 18.51
CA PHE A 6 -19.77 7.41 17.33
C PHE A 6 -20.75 6.26 17.12
N PRO A 7 -21.36 6.15 15.92
CA PRO A 7 -22.13 4.96 15.54
C PRO A 7 -21.27 3.70 15.70
N PRO A 8 -21.79 2.58 16.24
CA PRO A 8 -21.02 1.36 16.47
C PRO A 8 -20.25 0.86 15.23
N LEU A 9 -20.87 0.97 14.05
CA LEU A 9 -20.26 0.58 12.78
C LEU A 9 -19.04 1.47 12.41
N ALA A 10 -19.09 2.77 12.70
CA ALA A 10 -17.99 3.69 12.45
C ALA A 10 -16.78 3.34 13.32
N LEU A 11 -17.02 3.02 14.59
CA LEU A 11 -15.96 2.60 15.52
C LEU A 11 -15.27 1.30 15.05
N VAL A 12 -16.05 0.31 14.61
CA VAL A 12 -15.51 -0.93 14.03
C VAL A 12 -14.65 -0.64 12.79
N ASN A 13 -15.09 0.27 11.92
CA ASN A 13 -14.34 0.63 10.71
C ASN A 13 -13.02 1.36 11.02
N ILE A 14 -13.01 2.24 12.02
CA ILE A 14 -11.77 2.89 12.49
C ILE A 14 -10.83 1.83 13.09
N TYR A 15 -11.35 0.92 13.91
CA TYR A 15 -10.52 -0.11 14.54
C TYR A 15 -9.89 -1.06 13.53
N LYS A 16 -10.60 -1.39 12.43
CA LYS A 16 -10.03 -2.18 11.31
C LYS A 16 -8.76 -1.55 10.71
N ARG A 17 -8.66 -0.21 10.67
CA ARG A 17 -7.46 0.49 10.15
C ARG A 17 -6.21 0.16 10.95
N ARG A 18 -6.33 -0.16 12.24
CA ARG A 18 -5.20 -0.54 13.11
C ARG A 18 -4.45 -1.76 12.58
N MET A 19 -5.18 -2.78 12.15
CA MET A 19 -4.58 -4.00 11.58
C MET A 19 -3.81 -3.70 10.29
N THR A 20 -4.38 -2.88 9.40
CA THR A 20 -3.73 -2.46 8.15
C THR A 20 -2.42 -1.70 8.41
N ILE A 21 -2.39 -0.84 9.44
CA ILE A 21 -1.17 -0.12 9.85
C ILE A 21 -0.10 -1.10 10.34
N GLU A 22 -0.45 -2.07 11.18
CA GLU A 22 0.48 -3.08 11.69
C GLU A 22 1.06 -3.94 10.55
N GLU A 23 0.23 -4.33 9.57
CA GLU A 23 0.67 -5.05 8.37
C GLU A 23 1.63 -4.21 7.53
N ALA A 24 1.34 -2.93 7.29
CA ALA A 24 2.23 -2.03 6.55
C ALA A 24 3.61 -1.88 7.23
N PHE A 25 3.65 -1.76 8.57
CA PHE A 25 4.90 -1.73 9.31
C PHE A 25 5.65 -3.06 9.23
N ARG A 26 4.94 -4.19 9.30
CA ARG A 26 5.54 -5.52 9.17
C ARG A 26 6.17 -5.69 7.79
N ASP A 27 5.46 -5.29 6.74
CA ASP A 27 5.95 -5.35 5.36
C ASP A 27 7.18 -4.46 5.20
N THR A 28 7.15 -3.21 5.63
CA THR A 28 8.33 -2.31 5.54
C THR A 28 9.59 -2.94 6.16
N LYS A 29 9.43 -3.63 7.29
CA LYS A 29 10.52 -4.33 7.98
C LYS A 29 10.92 -5.65 7.31
N ASN A 30 10.03 -6.29 6.56
CA ASN A 30 10.24 -7.60 5.97
C ASN A 30 11.37 -7.56 4.93
N GLU A 31 12.28 -8.52 5.07
CA GLU A 31 13.48 -8.65 4.25
C GLU A 31 13.21 -9.06 2.79
N TYR A 32 12.29 -10.01 2.59
CA TYR A 32 12.08 -10.65 1.28
C TYR A 32 10.89 -10.06 0.54
N TYR A 33 9.82 -9.77 1.28
CA TYR A 33 8.53 -9.40 0.69
C TYR A 33 8.25 -7.90 0.73
N GLY A 34 8.99 -7.14 1.53
CA GLY A 34 8.79 -5.70 1.69
C GLY A 34 9.96 -4.84 1.24
N LEU A 35 10.30 -3.81 2.03
CA LEU A 35 11.35 -2.83 1.72
C LEU A 35 12.69 -3.16 2.39
N GLY A 36 12.77 -4.23 3.17
CA GLY A 36 14.04 -4.76 3.66
C GLY A 36 14.72 -3.94 4.74
N LEU A 37 13.98 -3.13 5.51
CA LEU A 37 14.59 -2.26 6.54
C LEU A 37 15.44 -3.04 7.55
N LYS A 38 15.09 -4.30 7.86
CA LYS A 38 15.89 -5.19 8.74
C LYS A 38 17.30 -5.48 8.21
N ARG A 39 17.54 -5.42 6.89
CA ARG A 39 18.87 -5.62 6.29
C ARG A 39 19.83 -4.48 6.61
N SER A 40 19.31 -3.29 6.89
CA SER A 40 20.15 -2.13 7.17
C SER A 40 21.01 -2.31 8.43
N ARG A 41 20.53 -3.11 9.41
CA ARG A 41 21.14 -3.33 10.75
C ARG A 41 21.65 -2.04 11.41
N SER A 42 21.02 -0.89 11.09
CA SER A 42 21.46 0.41 11.58
C SER A 42 21.21 0.54 13.08
N GLN A 43 22.21 1.03 13.81
CA GLN A 43 22.11 1.36 15.23
C GLN A 43 22.08 2.87 15.50
N SER A 44 22.35 3.70 14.49
CA SER A 44 22.20 5.16 14.57
C SER A 44 20.74 5.56 14.30
N ILE A 45 20.22 6.45 15.16
CA ILE A 45 18.86 6.99 15.08
C ILE A 45 18.73 7.84 13.81
N GLU A 46 19.74 8.67 13.53
CA GLU A 46 19.79 9.57 12.38
C GLU A 46 19.70 8.78 11.07
N ARG A 47 20.52 7.71 10.95
CA ARG A 47 20.48 6.84 9.79
C ARG A 47 19.15 6.10 9.67
N LEU A 48 18.58 5.65 10.79
CA LEU A 48 17.28 4.98 10.77
C LEU A 48 16.16 5.94 10.31
N GLN A 49 16.17 7.20 10.75
CA GLN A 49 15.23 8.23 10.30
C GLN A 49 15.32 8.44 8.78
N THR A 50 16.53 8.57 8.24
CA THR A 50 16.72 8.70 6.78
C THR A 50 16.20 7.48 6.04
N LEU A 51 16.48 6.26 6.53
CA LEU A 51 15.99 5.03 5.91
C LEU A 51 14.47 4.91 5.97
N LEU A 52 13.84 5.34 7.06
CA LEU A 52 12.39 5.37 7.19
C LEU A 52 11.75 6.37 6.22
N LEU A 53 12.37 7.54 6.02
CA LEU A 53 11.91 8.50 5.01
C LEU A 53 11.99 7.93 3.59
N ILE A 54 13.12 7.31 3.24
CA ILE A 54 13.29 6.65 1.93
C ILE A 54 12.25 5.53 1.77
N ALA A 55 12.04 4.71 2.81
CA ALA A 55 11.06 3.65 2.78
C ALA A 55 9.63 4.19 2.60
N LEU A 56 9.29 5.29 3.26
CA LEU A 56 8.00 5.96 3.10
C LEU A 56 7.79 6.43 1.65
N LEU A 57 8.78 7.10 1.06
CA LEU A 57 8.71 7.58 -0.32
C LEU A 57 8.59 6.41 -1.31
N ALA A 58 9.38 5.36 -1.13
CA ALA A 58 9.30 4.15 -1.94
C ALA A 58 7.92 3.47 -1.83
N GLN A 59 7.39 3.37 -0.61
CA GLN A 59 6.05 2.82 -0.36
C GLN A 59 4.99 3.67 -1.05
N TRP A 60 5.10 5.01 -0.99
CA TRP A 60 4.18 5.92 -1.67
C TRP A 60 4.17 5.70 -3.19
N CYS A 61 5.34 5.61 -3.81
CA CYS A 61 5.45 5.26 -5.23
C CYS A 61 4.78 3.92 -5.55
N LEU A 62 5.02 2.89 -4.74
CA LEU A 62 4.39 1.58 -4.90
C LEU A 62 2.86 1.63 -4.74
N TYR A 63 2.34 2.51 -3.88
CA TYR A 63 0.90 2.72 -3.74
C TYR A 63 0.29 3.28 -5.03
N VAL A 64 0.90 4.32 -5.61
CA VAL A 64 0.42 4.95 -6.85
C VAL A 64 0.47 3.96 -8.02
N ILE A 65 1.61 3.26 -8.20
CA ILE A 65 1.76 2.25 -9.26
C ILE A 65 0.75 1.12 -9.07
N GLY A 66 0.55 0.66 -7.83
CA GLY A 66 -0.40 -0.40 -7.52
C GLY A 66 -1.85 0.00 -7.78
N LYS A 67 -2.21 1.26 -7.49
CA LYS A 67 -3.52 1.80 -7.82
C LYS A 67 -3.72 1.90 -9.33
N ALA A 68 -2.73 2.41 -10.07
CA ALA A 68 -2.77 2.44 -11.53
C ALA A 68 -2.96 1.03 -12.12
N ALA A 69 -2.20 0.05 -11.63
CA ALA A 69 -2.34 -1.34 -12.06
C ALA A 69 -3.70 -1.96 -11.68
N GLU A 70 -4.30 -1.56 -10.56
CA GLU A 70 -5.65 -1.97 -10.20
C GLU A 70 -6.68 -1.44 -11.20
N MET A 71 -6.60 -0.15 -11.55
CA MET A 71 -7.51 0.51 -12.51
C MET A 71 -7.48 -0.19 -13.88
N GLN A 72 -6.30 -0.63 -14.30
CA GLN A 72 -6.13 -1.40 -15.54
C GLN A 72 -6.57 -2.88 -15.44
N GLY A 73 -7.03 -3.32 -14.26
CA GLY A 73 -7.47 -4.70 -14.04
C GLY A 73 -6.33 -5.72 -13.89
N TYR A 74 -5.07 -5.30 -13.90
CA TYR A 74 -3.91 -6.21 -13.88
C TYR A 74 -3.82 -7.04 -12.60
N HIS A 75 -4.40 -6.56 -11.50
CA HIS A 75 -4.50 -7.29 -10.25
C HIS A 75 -5.13 -8.69 -10.41
N ARG A 76 -6.05 -8.86 -11.36
CA ARG A 76 -6.74 -10.14 -11.61
C ARG A 76 -5.80 -11.22 -12.14
N HIS A 77 -4.74 -10.85 -12.86
CA HIS A 77 -3.77 -11.81 -13.38
C HIS A 77 -2.85 -12.39 -12.28
N PHE A 78 -2.79 -11.73 -11.12
CA PHE A 78 -1.99 -12.16 -9.97
C PHE A 78 -2.84 -12.78 -8.86
N GLN A 79 -4.16 -12.90 -9.08
CA GLN A 79 -5.09 -13.43 -8.10
C GLN A 79 -5.55 -14.83 -8.53
N SER A 80 -5.41 -15.80 -7.62
CA SER A 80 -5.90 -17.17 -7.84
C SER A 80 -7.34 -17.37 -7.35
N ASN A 81 -7.86 -16.45 -6.52
CA ASN A 81 -9.19 -16.54 -5.95
C ASN A 81 -10.26 -15.99 -6.90
N THR A 82 -11.50 -16.46 -6.81
CA THR A 82 -12.63 -16.03 -7.65
C THR A 82 -13.32 -14.72 -7.20
N ILE A 83 -12.80 -14.06 -6.16
CA ILE A 83 -13.39 -12.83 -5.62
C ILE A 83 -13.24 -11.68 -6.62
N THR A 84 -14.37 -11.10 -7.06
CA THR A 84 -14.42 -9.94 -7.96
C THR A 84 -15.04 -8.70 -7.32
N THR A 85 -15.64 -8.84 -6.13
CA THR A 85 -16.39 -7.77 -5.44
C THR A 85 -15.53 -6.77 -4.69
N ARG A 86 -14.26 -7.12 -4.43
CA ARG A 86 -13.31 -6.27 -3.71
C ARG A 86 -11.89 -6.54 -4.16
N ARG A 87 -11.02 -5.56 -3.96
CA ARG A 87 -9.58 -5.74 -4.07
C ARG A 87 -9.07 -6.74 -3.03
N VAL A 88 -8.31 -7.75 -3.49
CA VAL A 88 -7.70 -8.76 -2.63
C VAL A 88 -6.22 -8.47 -2.36
N LEU A 89 -5.48 -8.05 -3.39
CA LEU A 89 -4.03 -7.79 -3.29
C LEU A 89 -3.75 -6.38 -2.78
N SER A 90 -2.72 -6.20 -1.95
CA SER A 90 -2.25 -4.86 -1.58
C SER A 90 -1.62 -4.15 -2.78
N TYR A 91 -1.73 -2.83 -2.84
CA TYR A 91 -1.12 -2.04 -3.92
C TYR A 91 0.39 -2.25 -4.00
N CYS A 92 1.07 -2.34 -2.86
CA CYS A 92 2.51 -2.54 -2.83
C CYS A 92 2.93 -3.90 -3.39
N TYR A 93 2.19 -4.97 -3.05
CA TYR A 93 2.45 -6.29 -3.61
C TYR A 93 2.25 -6.28 -5.13
N LEU A 94 1.13 -5.72 -5.59
CA LEU A 94 0.80 -5.63 -7.01
C LEU A 94 1.85 -4.82 -7.77
N ALA A 95 2.20 -3.62 -7.29
CA ALA A 95 3.22 -2.77 -7.90
C ALA A 95 4.56 -3.49 -8.03
N LYS A 96 5.02 -4.19 -6.98
CA LYS A 96 6.26 -4.97 -7.04
C LYS A 96 6.20 -6.11 -8.08
N ARG A 97 5.02 -6.69 -8.32
CA ARG A 97 4.84 -7.71 -9.37
C ARG A 97 4.86 -7.11 -10.77
N ILE A 98 4.17 -5.97 -10.95
CA ILE A 98 4.16 -5.19 -12.19
C ILE A 98 5.57 -4.75 -12.56
N LEU A 99 6.30 -4.12 -11.63
CA LEU A 99 7.68 -3.65 -11.85
C LEU A 99 8.68 -4.77 -12.17
N LYS A 100 8.40 -6.01 -11.76
CA LYS A 100 9.22 -7.18 -12.08
C LYS A 100 8.86 -7.83 -13.42
N THR A 101 7.78 -7.41 -14.06
CA THR A 101 7.23 -8.09 -15.24
C THR A 101 7.08 -7.10 -16.40
N SER A 102 7.86 -7.28 -17.46
CA SER A 102 7.86 -6.40 -18.64
C SER A 102 6.57 -6.41 -19.47
N ARG A 103 5.63 -7.33 -19.18
CA ARG A 103 4.35 -7.45 -19.89
C ARG A 103 3.36 -6.33 -19.59
N TYR A 104 3.52 -5.62 -18.48
CA TYR A 104 2.55 -4.64 -18.01
C TYR A 104 3.07 -3.23 -18.21
N GLU A 105 2.31 -2.44 -18.95
CA GLU A 105 2.64 -1.03 -19.18
C GLU A 105 1.84 -0.15 -18.22
N ILE A 106 2.55 0.75 -17.54
CA ILE A 106 2.00 1.81 -16.70
C ILE A 106 2.49 3.13 -17.29
N THR A 107 1.57 3.89 -17.86
CA THR A 107 1.88 5.19 -18.47
C THR A 107 1.85 6.31 -17.43
N GLU A 108 2.50 7.43 -17.72
CA GLU A 108 2.49 8.62 -16.87
C GLU A 108 1.06 9.12 -16.60
N LYS A 109 0.20 9.12 -17.64
CA LYS A 109 -1.22 9.47 -17.50
C LYS A 109 -1.94 8.60 -16.47
N MET A 110 -1.71 7.28 -16.49
CA MET A 110 -2.30 6.36 -15.51
C MET A 110 -1.81 6.63 -14.08
N LEU A 111 -0.56 7.06 -13.91
CA LEU A 111 -0.01 7.43 -12.60
C LEU A 111 -0.66 8.70 -12.06
N PHE A 112 -0.87 9.71 -12.90
CA PHE A 112 -1.57 10.94 -12.50
C PHE A 112 -3.03 10.67 -12.13
N GLU A 113 -3.75 9.91 -12.95
CA GLU A 113 -5.14 9.53 -12.63
C GLU A 113 -5.23 8.72 -11.32
N ALA A 114 -4.30 7.79 -11.10
CA ALA A 114 -4.22 7.03 -9.86
C ALA A 114 -3.93 7.91 -8.64
N LEU A 115 -3.06 8.92 -8.79
CA LEU A 115 -2.74 9.88 -7.75
C LEU A 115 -3.97 10.73 -7.38
N ASP A 116 -4.69 11.25 -8.38
CA ASP A 116 -5.90 12.06 -8.16
C ASP A 116 -6.98 11.26 -7.42
N LEU A 117 -7.19 10.00 -7.82
CA LEU A 117 -8.14 9.12 -7.15
C LEU A 117 -7.74 8.82 -5.70
N LEU A 118 -6.45 8.55 -5.42
CA LEU A 118 -5.98 8.34 -4.05
C LEU A 118 -6.20 9.58 -3.19
N LEU A 119 -5.96 10.78 -3.73
CA LEU A 119 -6.18 12.03 -3.00
C LEU A 119 -7.67 12.27 -2.73
N LEU A 120 -8.55 11.94 -3.66
CA LEU A 120 -10.00 12.00 -3.45
C LEU A 120 -10.47 11.02 -2.37
N GLU A 121 -9.99 9.77 -2.41
CA GLU A 121 -10.32 8.74 -1.41
C GLU A 121 -9.90 9.13 0.01
N THR A 122 -8.84 9.93 0.17
CA THR A 122 -8.36 10.40 1.49
C THR A 122 -9.12 11.59 2.08
N LYS A 123 -9.95 12.29 1.28
CA LYS A 123 -10.71 13.47 1.73
C LYS A 123 -12.07 13.12 2.35
N CYS A 124 -12.44 11.84 2.40
CA CYS A 124 -13.66 11.31 3.01
C CYS A 124 -13.36 10.63 4.36
#